data_AF-A0A9W5WVX3-F1
#
_entry.id   AF-A0A9W5WVX3-F1
#
_cell.length_a   1.000
_cell.length_b   1.000
_cell.length_c   1.000
_cell.angle_alpha   90.00
_cell.angle_beta   90.00
_cell.angle_gamma   90.00
#
_symmetry.space_group_name_H-M   'P 1'
#
loop_
_entity.id
_entity.type
_entity.pdbx_description
1 polymer ?
#
loop_
_entity_poly.entity_id
_entity_poly.type
_entity_poly.pdbx_seq_one_letter_code
_entity_poly.pdbx_strand_id
1 'polypeptide(L)'
;MKSSGMGDFSFGKHGDTLAWFDHEMPLSKLPFGSTLVGCILGGMIGVACSLIVNCALVEISTSPFFTLYFAFTFLVIGIVILWRLNASATDGDNSHRQYLRYFGLMIVASGVVCFFLRQSWFTHSPFLLKVSIYTLLGLSISFALTFTIVDLVNYFMSMFETSVARPLVESKSQVLVILVITCTMGGIFGFMFGFMNVEDEAEYHIKLALVKEEAYTWPVGAILGTLAGFFNNYLRQQEFWRFNRDNAYNVEI
;
A
#
# COMPACT_ATOMS: atom_id res chain seq x y z
N MET A 1 3.98 -37.55 34.52
CA MET A 1 5.45 -37.41 34.41
C MET A 1 5.94 -38.33 33.31
N LYS A 2 6.28 -37.76 32.14
CA LYS A 2 6.98 -38.48 31.07
C LYS A 2 7.95 -37.48 30.43
N SER A 3 9.20 -37.88 30.39
CA SER A 3 10.40 -37.11 30.09
C SER A 3 10.32 -36.36 28.76
N SER A 4 10.65 -35.07 28.80
CA SER A 4 10.81 -34.21 27.62
C SER A 4 12.18 -34.50 27.02
N GLY A 5 12.20 -35.21 25.88
CA GLY A 5 13.39 -35.45 25.08
C GLY A 5 13.76 -34.20 24.29
N MET A 6 14.85 -33.57 24.69
CA MET A 6 15.55 -32.53 23.97
C MET A 6 16.40 -33.20 22.88
N GLY A 7 16.09 -32.96 21.61
CA GLY A 7 16.84 -33.50 20.48
C GLY A 7 16.08 -33.31 19.17
N ASP A 8 16.57 -32.33 18.39
CA ASP A 8 16.54 -32.25 16.92
C ASP A 8 16.22 -30.84 16.41
N PHE A 9 17.06 -29.88 16.79
CA PHE A 9 17.33 -28.71 15.95
C PHE A 9 18.21 -29.18 14.77
N SER A 10 17.58 -29.82 13.79
CA SER A 10 18.21 -30.05 12.49
C SER A 10 18.24 -28.72 11.74
N PHE A 11 19.41 -28.12 11.65
CA PHE A 11 19.69 -27.00 10.76
C PHE A 11 19.41 -27.47 9.32
N GLY A 12 18.25 -27.09 8.79
CA GLY A 12 17.87 -27.29 7.40
C GLY A 12 18.97 -26.74 6.48
N LYS A 13 19.42 -27.62 5.57
CA LYS A 13 20.47 -27.40 4.58
C LYS A 13 20.42 -26.01 3.96
N HIS A 14 21.55 -25.30 4.01
CA HIS A 14 21.88 -24.11 3.22
C HIS A 14 21.87 -24.31 1.67
N GLY A 15 21.30 -25.41 1.17
CA GLY A 15 21.22 -25.72 -0.26
C GLY A 15 19.89 -25.32 -0.91
N ASP A 16 18.79 -25.25 -0.16
CA ASP A 16 17.46 -25.04 -0.74
C ASP A 16 17.14 -23.55 -0.98
N THR A 17 17.84 -22.64 -0.30
CA THR A 17 17.69 -21.19 -0.49
C THR A 17 18.32 -20.67 -1.79
N LEU A 18 19.30 -21.39 -2.36
CA LEU A 18 19.94 -20.99 -3.62
C LEU A 18 19.15 -21.45 -4.85
N ALA A 19 18.43 -22.58 -4.75
CA ALA A 19 17.56 -23.08 -5.82
C ALA A 19 16.37 -22.15 -6.12
N TRP A 20 15.96 -21.31 -5.16
CA TRP A 20 14.93 -20.29 -5.37
C TRP A 20 15.36 -19.23 -6.41
N PHE A 21 16.63 -18.83 -6.42
CA PHE A 21 17.17 -17.83 -7.36
C PHE A 21 17.41 -18.40 -8.77
N ASP A 22 17.70 -19.69 -8.90
CA ASP A 22 17.81 -20.38 -10.21
C ASP A 22 16.47 -20.49 -10.96
N HIS A 23 15.37 -20.06 -10.33
CA HIS A 23 14.00 -20.07 -10.88
C HIS A 23 13.43 -18.68 -11.16
N GLU A 24 14.27 -17.65 -11.15
CA GLU A 24 13.86 -16.29 -11.50
C GLU A 24 14.08 -16.01 -13.00
N MET A 25 13.15 -15.24 -13.60
CA MET A 25 13.32 -14.83 -14.99
C MET A 25 14.52 -13.87 -15.06
N PRO A 26 15.52 -14.13 -15.91
CA PRO A 26 16.62 -13.20 -16.08
C PRO A 26 16.09 -11.86 -16.62
N LEU A 27 16.53 -10.75 -16.02
CA LEU A 27 16.10 -9.38 -16.37
C LEU A 27 16.24 -9.07 -17.88
N SER A 28 17.14 -9.76 -18.59
CA SER A 28 17.33 -9.61 -20.03
C SER A 28 16.14 -10.09 -20.88
N LYS A 29 15.23 -10.90 -20.33
CA LYS A 29 14.04 -11.43 -21.03
C LYS A 29 12.78 -10.60 -20.80
N LEU A 30 12.86 -9.51 -20.03
CA LEU A 30 11.75 -8.57 -19.85
C LEU A 30 11.43 -7.85 -21.17
N PRO A 31 10.18 -7.91 -21.69
CA PRO A 31 9.76 -7.11 -22.83
C PRO A 31 9.75 -5.64 -22.43
N PHE A 32 10.72 -4.90 -22.97
CA PHE A 32 10.98 -3.51 -22.64
C PHE A 32 9.75 -2.60 -22.80
N GLY A 33 8.97 -2.79 -23.87
CA GLY A 33 7.79 -1.97 -24.16
C GLY A 33 6.70 -2.04 -23.09
N SER A 34 6.36 -3.27 -22.64
CA SER A 34 5.34 -3.43 -21.58
C SER A 34 5.81 -2.89 -20.25
N THR A 35 7.11 -3.01 -19.95
CA THR A 35 7.69 -2.48 -18.70
C THR A 35 7.70 -0.97 -18.69
N LEU A 36 8.05 -0.34 -19.82
CA LEU A 36 8.04 1.10 -19.96
C LEU A 36 6.63 1.69 -19.76
N VAL A 37 5.61 1.06 -20.35
CA VAL A 37 4.21 1.47 -20.14
C VAL A 37 3.80 1.33 -18.67
N GLY A 38 4.17 0.22 -18.02
CA GLY A 38 3.93 0.01 -16.58
C GLY A 38 4.58 1.08 -15.71
N CYS A 39 5.83 1.44 -16.00
CA CYS A 39 6.56 2.51 -15.31
C CYS A 39 5.87 3.87 -15.46
N ILE A 40 5.46 4.24 -16.68
CA ILE A 40 4.79 5.53 -16.94
C ILE A 40 3.44 5.59 -16.22
N LEU A 41 2.61 4.54 -16.35
CA LEU A 41 1.30 4.49 -15.69
C LEU A 41 1.45 4.50 -14.17
N GLY A 42 2.40 3.72 -13.63
CA GLY A 42 2.71 3.70 -12.20
C GLY A 42 3.17 5.06 -11.69
N GLY A 43 4.04 5.75 -12.45
CA GLY A 43 4.50 7.10 -12.12
C GLY A 43 3.36 8.13 -12.11
N MET A 44 2.48 8.11 -13.11
CA MET A 44 1.32 9.01 -13.16
C MET A 44 0.35 8.77 -11.99
N ILE A 45 0.05 7.50 -11.69
CA ILE A 45 -0.79 7.14 -10.54
C ILE A 45 -0.11 7.60 -9.24
N GLY A 46 1.20 7.37 -9.09
CA GLY A 46 1.97 7.80 -7.92
C GLY A 46 1.95 9.31 -7.70
N VAL A 47 2.06 10.11 -8.77
CA VAL A 47 1.90 11.58 -8.70
C VAL A 47 0.48 11.94 -8.25
N ALA A 48 -0.54 11.37 -8.86
CA ALA A 48 -1.93 11.63 -8.47
C ALA A 48 -2.19 11.26 -7.00
N CYS A 49 -1.71 10.10 -6.54
CA CYS A 49 -1.77 9.68 -5.14
C CYS A 49 -1.09 10.70 -4.23
N SER A 50 0.10 11.19 -4.58
CA SER A 50 0.83 12.16 -3.76
C SER A 50 0.07 13.48 -3.60
N LEU A 51 -0.55 13.98 -4.67
CA LEU A 51 -1.36 15.19 -4.62
C LEU A 51 -2.61 15.00 -3.77
N ILE A 52 -3.32 13.88 -3.94
CA ILE A 52 -4.55 13.60 -3.18
C ILE A 52 -4.24 13.42 -1.69
N VAL A 53 -3.21 12.67 -1.34
CA VAL A 53 -2.82 12.45 0.07
C VAL A 53 -2.40 13.78 0.72
N ASN A 54 -1.61 14.60 0.01
CA ASN A 54 -1.20 15.90 0.53
C ASN A 54 -2.40 16.82 0.76
N CYS A 55 -3.29 16.96 -0.23
CA CYS A 55 -4.53 17.74 -0.08
C CYS A 55 -5.41 17.25 1.07
N ALA A 56 -5.57 15.93 1.22
CA ALA A 56 -6.37 15.34 2.29
C ALA A 56 -5.79 15.66 3.69
N LEU A 57 -4.45 15.59 3.85
CA LEU A 57 -3.80 15.94 5.12
C LEU A 57 -4.01 17.42 5.48
N VAL A 58 -3.92 18.31 4.49
CA VAL A 58 -4.18 19.75 4.66
C VAL A 58 -5.62 20.03 5.06
N GLU A 59 -6.59 19.37 4.41
CA GLU A 59 -8.01 19.54 4.74
C GLU A 59 -8.31 19.03 6.15
N ILE A 60 -7.70 17.91 6.55
CA ILE A 60 -7.85 17.33 7.90
C ILE A 60 -7.27 18.26 8.98
N SER A 61 -6.15 18.94 8.70
CA SER A 61 -5.50 19.81 9.69
C SER A 61 -6.17 21.18 9.82
N THR A 62 -6.81 21.67 8.76
CA THR A 62 -7.37 23.03 8.70
C THR A 62 -8.82 23.10 9.15
N SER A 63 -9.63 22.06 8.90
CA SER A 63 -11.08 22.13 9.08
C SER A 63 -11.65 20.94 9.86
N PRO A 64 -12.31 21.19 11.01
CA PRO A 64 -12.89 20.12 11.83
C PRO A 64 -14.05 19.38 11.14
N PHE A 65 -14.73 20.04 10.18
CA PHE A 65 -15.77 19.39 9.38
C PHE A 65 -15.16 18.30 8.48
N PHE A 66 -14.06 18.60 7.80
CA PHE A 66 -13.36 17.64 6.95
C PHE A 66 -12.72 16.53 7.79
N THR A 67 -12.16 16.83 8.96
CA THR A 67 -11.68 15.82 9.91
C THR A 67 -12.77 14.79 10.25
N LEU A 68 -13.99 15.24 10.57
CA LEU A 68 -15.11 14.34 10.89
C LEU A 68 -15.53 13.51 9.66
N TYR A 69 -15.56 14.12 8.47
CA TYR A 69 -15.86 13.42 7.22
C TYR A 69 -14.84 12.31 6.92
N PHE A 70 -13.54 12.60 7.03
CA PHE A 70 -12.48 11.60 6.83
C PHE A 70 -12.49 10.52 7.92
N ALA A 71 -12.78 10.87 9.17
CA ALA A 71 -12.94 9.90 10.26
C ALA A 71 -14.04 8.88 9.97
N PHE A 72 -15.22 9.36 9.55
CA PHE A 72 -16.33 8.50 9.15
C PHE A 72 -15.98 7.64 7.93
N THR A 73 -15.32 8.25 6.93
CA THR A 73 -14.90 7.55 5.72
C THR A 73 -13.91 6.42 6.03
N PHE A 74 -12.91 6.64 6.89
CA PHE A 74 -11.99 5.58 7.32
C PHE A 74 -12.67 4.47 8.12
N LEU A 75 -13.66 4.81 8.96
CA LEU A 75 -14.46 3.79 9.65
C LEU A 75 -15.20 2.91 8.65
N VAL A 76 -15.90 3.51 7.68
CA VAL A 76 -16.64 2.77 6.66
C VAL A 76 -15.71 1.92 5.80
N ILE A 77 -14.64 2.50 5.25
CA ILE A 77 -13.67 1.78 4.40
C ILE A 77 -13.00 0.66 5.20
N GLY A 78 -12.57 0.92 6.43
CA GLY A 78 -11.94 -0.07 7.30
C GLY A 78 -12.88 -1.24 7.62
N ILE A 79 -14.15 -0.97 7.92
CA ILE A 79 -15.17 -2.02 8.14
C ILE A 79 -15.41 -2.82 6.86
N VAL A 80 -15.55 -2.16 5.70
CA VAL A 80 -15.74 -2.85 4.42
C VAL A 80 -14.57 -3.77 4.10
N ILE A 81 -13.32 -3.32 4.31
CA ILE A 81 -12.13 -4.15 4.10
C ILE A 81 -12.13 -5.36 5.04
N LEU A 82 -12.41 -5.17 6.34
CA LEU A 82 -12.48 -6.26 7.30
C LEU A 82 -13.61 -7.25 6.99
N TRP A 83 -14.76 -6.74 6.53
CA TRP A 83 -15.88 -7.58 6.09
C TRP A 83 -15.50 -8.40 4.85
N ARG A 84 -14.90 -7.78 3.83
CA ARG A 84 -14.41 -8.47 2.63
C ARG A 84 -13.41 -9.57 2.99
N LEU A 85 -12.46 -9.29 3.91
CA LEU A 85 -11.50 -10.27 4.40
C LEU A 85 -12.16 -11.44 5.14
N ASN A 86 -13.24 -11.19 5.89
CA ASN A 86 -13.96 -12.26 6.59
C ASN A 86 -14.82 -13.09 5.62
N ALA A 87 -15.42 -12.47 4.60
CA ALA A 87 -16.23 -13.17 3.61
C ALA A 87 -15.42 -14.15 2.76
N SER A 88 -14.14 -13.85 2.47
CA SER A 88 -13.26 -14.73 1.69
C SER A 88 -12.66 -15.91 2.48
N ALA A 89 -13.16 -16.23 3.68
CA ALA A 89 -12.51 -17.13 4.66
C ALA A 89 -12.46 -18.62 4.29
N THR A 90 -12.97 -18.99 3.12
CA THR A 90 -13.14 -20.39 2.73
C THR A 90 -11.86 -21.04 2.16
N ASP A 91 -10.86 -20.29 1.68
CA ASP A 91 -9.66 -20.86 1.04
C ASP A 91 -8.31 -20.33 1.60
N GLY A 92 -7.64 -21.16 2.41
CA GLY A 92 -6.27 -21.63 2.12
C GLY A 92 -4.99 -20.81 2.41
N ASP A 93 -4.99 -19.54 2.83
CA ASP A 93 -3.70 -18.86 3.16
C ASP A 93 -3.78 -17.87 4.33
N ASN A 94 -3.30 -18.30 5.50
CA ASN A 94 -3.48 -17.61 6.78
C ASN A 94 -2.57 -16.37 6.96
N SER A 95 -1.35 -16.38 6.41
CA SER A 95 -0.36 -15.33 6.69
C SER A 95 -0.67 -14.01 5.98
N HIS A 96 -1.00 -14.05 4.69
CA HIS A 96 -1.38 -12.85 3.91
C HIS A 96 -2.64 -12.16 4.47
N ARG A 97 -3.63 -12.97 4.85
CA ARG A 97 -4.87 -12.51 5.51
C ARG A 97 -4.58 -11.78 6.80
N GLN A 98 -3.59 -12.26 7.56
CA GLN A 98 -3.23 -11.66 8.84
C GLN A 98 -2.67 -10.25 8.65
N TYR A 99 -1.80 -10.02 7.65
CA TYR A 99 -1.30 -8.68 7.33
C TYR A 99 -2.43 -7.72 6.93
N LEU A 100 -3.30 -8.12 6.00
CA LEU A 100 -4.43 -7.29 5.57
C LEU A 100 -5.40 -6.97 6.71
N ARG A 101 -5.59 -7.92 7.64
CA ARG A 101 -6.40 -7.69 8.84
C ARG A 101 -5.76 -6.65 9.77
N TYR A 102 -4.45 -6.69 9.97
CA TYR A 102 -3.75 -5.67 10.76
C TYR A 102 -3.88 -4.28 10.13
N PHE A 103 -3.75 -4.17 8.80
CA PHE A 103 -3.96 -2.90 8.10
C PHE A 103 -5.41 -2.41 8.20
N GLY A 104 -6.40 -3.28 8.02
CA GLY A 104 -7.81 -2.92 8.21
C GLY A 104 -8.09 -2.40 9.62
N LEU A 105 -7.53 -3.05 10.64
CA LEU A 105 -7.62 -2.59 12.04
C LEU A 105 -6.89 -1.27 12.26
N MET A 106 -5.73 -1.06 11.64
CA MET A 106 -4.99 0.21 11.70
C MET A 106 -5.79 1.38 11.10
N ILE A 107 -6.50 1.16 9.99
CA ILE A 107 -7.38 2.17 9.37
C ILE A 107 -8.54 2.51 10.29
N VAL A 108 -9.20 1.50 10.87
CA VAL A 108 -10.30 1.70 11.82
C VAL A 108 -9.79 2.46 13.05
N ALA A 109 -8.64 2.06 13.60
CA ALA A 109 -8.02 2.75 14.72
C ALA A 109 -7.69 4.22 14.37
N SER A 110 -7.17 4.48 13.17
CA SER A 110 -6.89 5.83 12.70
C SER A 110 -8.17 6.65 12.51
N GLY A 111 -9.26 6.06 12.03
CA GLY A 111 -10.58 6.68 11.98
C GLY A 111 -11.13 7.04 13.36
N VAL A 112 -10.97 6.15 14.36
CA VAL A 112 -11.34 6.42 15.75
C VAL A 112 -10.48 7.57 16.32
N VAL A 113 -9.16 7.54 16.11
CA VAL A 113 -8.25 8.62 16.53
C VAL A 113 -8.66 9.95 15.88
N CYS A 114 -9.01 9.94 14.59
CA CYS A 114 -9.50 11.09 13.85
C CYS A 114 -10.85 11.61 14.38
N PHE A 115 -11.73 10.73 14.87
CA PHE A 115 -12.98 11.12 15.52
C PHE A 115 -12.78 11.78 16.89
N PHE A 116 -11.79 11.30 17.66
CA PHE A 116 -11.43 11.87 18.96
C PHE A 116 -10.48 13.07 18.88
N LEU A 117 -9.94 13.36 17.70
CA LEU A 117 -9.15 14.56 17.38
C LEU A 117 -10.05 15.80 17.43
N ARG A 118 -10.42 16.21 18.65
CA ARG A 118 -10.98 17.53 18.91
C ARG A 118 -9.83 18.54 18.90
N GLN A 119 -9.98 19.61 18.14
CA GLN A 119 -8.97 20.65 17.87
C GLN A 119 -8.29 21.23 19.14
N SER A 120 -8.96 21.15 20.31
CA SER A 120 -8.43 21.63 21.59
C SER A 120 -7.44 20.69 22.29
N TRP A 121 -7.35 19.41 21.91
CA TRP A 121 -6.35 18.47 22.47
C TRP A 121 -4.98 18.61 21.79
N PHE A 122 -4.97 19.11 20.56
CA PHE A 122 -3.75 19.18 19.74
C PHE A 122 -2.84 20.35 20.14
N THR A 123 -3.40 21.44 20.65
CA THR A 123 -2.66 22.62 21.13
C THR A 123 -1.73 22.32 22.32
N HIS A 124 -1.98 21.23 23.06
CA HIS A 124 -1.20 20.87 24.24
C HIS A 124 -0.39 19.57 24.09
N SER A 125 -0.44 18.94 22.92
CA SER A 125 0.17 17.65 22.63
C SER A 125 1.67 17.80 22.33
N PRO A 126 2.53 16.87 22.78
CA PRO A 126 3.95 16.90 22.42
C PRO A 126 4.13 16.68 20.91
N PHE A 127 5.14 17.36 20.34
CA PHE A 127 5.51 17.30 18.92
C PHE A 127 5.56 15.87 18.36
N LEU A 128 6.16 14.92 19.08
CA LEU A 128 6.27 13.53 18.64
C LEU A 128 4.91 12.83 18.47
N LEU A 129 3.94 13.14 19.34
CA LEU A 129 2.60 12.55 19.26
C LEU A 129 1.86 13.12 18.05
N LYS A 130 2.00 14.42 17.79
CA LYS A 130 1.49 15.09 16.59
C LYS A 130 2.04 14.46 15.30
N VAL A 131 3.37 14.30 15.21
CA VAL A 131 4.02 13.66 14.05
C VAL A 131 3.52 12.22 13.85
N SER A 132 3.40 11.44 14.94
CA SER A 132 2.93 10.06 14.88
C SER A 132 1.49 9.95 14.38
N ILE A 133 0.60 10.83 14.85
CA ILE A 133 -0.79 10.90 14.39
C ILE A 133 -0.86 11.21 12.90
N TYR A 134 -0.13 12.22 12.43
CA TYR A 134 -0.12 12.58 11.00
C TYR A 134 0.50 11.50 10.12
N THR A 135 1.49 10.77 10.63
CA THR A 135 2.05 9.59 9.96
C THR A 135 1.01 8.47 9.83
N LEU A 136 0.25 8.18 10.89
CA LEU A 136 -0.83 7.20 10.86
C LEU A 136 -1.98 7.60 9.92
N LEU A 137 -2.33 8.89 9.88
CA LEU A 137 -3.32 9.43 8.95
C LEU A 137 -2.83 9.31 7.49
N GLY A 138 -1.60 9.71 7.21
CA GLY A 138 -0.99 9.60 5.88
C GLY A 138 -0.92 8.15 5.39
N LEU A 139 -0.54 7.21 6.27
CA LEU A 139 -0.58 5.77 6.01
C LEU A 139 -1.99 5.27 5.68
N SER A 140 -2.99 5.69 6.46
CA SER A 140 -4.38 5.24 6.28
C SER A 140 -4.99 5.78 4.98
N ILE A 141 -4.78 7.06 4.66
CA ILE A 141 -5.24 7.68 3.41
C ILE A 141 -4.60 6.98 2.22
N SER A 142 -3.27 6.83 2.25
CA SER A 142 -2.52 6.21 1.14
C SER A 142 -2.97 4.77 0.92
N PHE A 143 -3.18 4.01 2.00
CA PHE A 143 -3.67 2.64 1.90
C PHE A 143 -5.08 2.55 1.34
N ALA A 144 -6.02 3.34 1.85
CA ALA A 144 -7.40 3.37 1.37
C ALA A 144 -7.47 3.79 -0.11
N LEU A 145 -6.67 4.78 -0.49
CA LEU A 145 -6.60 5.29 -1.85
C LEU A 145 -6.01 4.25 -2.80
N THR A 146 -4.89 3.61 -2.46
CA THR A 146 -4.31 2.54 -3.27
C THR A 146 -5.28 1.38 -3.44
N PHE A 147 -5.94 0.94 -2.36
CA PHE A 147 -6.93 -0.14 -2.44
C PHE A 147 -8.09 0.22 -3.37
N THR A 148 -8.59 1.46 -3.28
CA THR A 148 -9.64 1.98 -4.17
C THR A 148 -9.17 2.03 -5.62
N ILE A 149 -7.93 2.45 -5.89
CA ILE A 149 -7.37 2.47 -7.24
C ILE A 149 -7.23 1.05 -7.81
N VAL A 150 -6.71 0.11 -7.02
CA VAL A 150 -6.57 -1.29 -7.43
C VAL A 150 -7.94 -1.90 -7.76
N ASP A 151 -8.94 -1.69 -6.89
CA ASP A 151 -10.31 -2.15 -7.14
C ASP A 151 -10.92 -1.48 -8.38
N LEU A 152 -10.69 -0.18 -8.59
CA LEU A 152 -11.16 0.55 -9.76
C LEU A 152 -10.53 0.03 -11.06
N VAL A 153 -9.21 -0.19 -11.05
CA VAL A 153 -8.48 -0.78 -12.19
C VAL A 153 -9.00 -2.19 -12.48
N ASN A 154 -9.17 -3.02 -11.45
CA ASN A 154 -9.73 -4.36 -11.61
C ASN A 154 -11.16 -4.33 -12.17
N TYR A 155 -12.00 -3.39 -11.71
CA TYR A 155 -13.35 -3.20 -12.21
C TYR A 155 -13.37 -2.79 -13.69
N PHE A 156 -12.56 -1.79 -14.09
CA PHE A 156 -12.49 -1.36 -15.49
C PHE A 156 -11.98 -2.48 -16.39
N MET A 157 -10.94 -3.21 -16.00
CA MET A 157 -10.43 -4.34 -16.79
C MET A 157 -11.50 -5.42 -16.99
N SER A 158 -12.27 -5.75 -15.95
CA SER A 158 -13.39 -6.69 -16.02
C SER A 158 -14.50 -6.22 -16.96
N MET A 159 -14.71 -4.91 -17.11
CA MET A 159 -15.70 -4.35 -18.04
C MET A 159 -15.28 -4.39 -19.51
N PHE A 160 -13.96 -4.35 -19.79
CA PHE A 160 -13.44 -4.36 -21.17
C PHE A 160 -13.13 -5.76 -21.71
N GLU A 161 -13.02 -6.78 -20.86
CA GLU A 161 -12.78 -8.17 -21.28
C GLU A 161 -14.09 -8.97 -21.42
N THR A 162 -14.49 -9.29 -22.66
CA THR A 162 -15.66 -10.14 -22.97
C THR A 162 -15.45 -11.64 -22.70
N SER A 163 -14.27 -12.05 -22.26
CA SER A 163 -13.93 -13.45 -21.98
C SER A 163 -13.26 -13.52 -20.62
N VAL A 164 -13.54 -14.60 -19.87
CA VAL A 164 -13.02 -14.93 -18.54
C VAL A 164 -11.49 -14.84 -18.50
N ALA A 165 -10.96 -13.63 -18.32
CA ALA A 165 -9.54 -13.34 -18.22
C ALA A 165 -9.27 -12.78 -16.82
N ARG A 166 -8.10 -13.15 -16.30
CA ARG A 166 -7.75 -13.06 -14.89
C ARG A 166 -7.47 -11.60 -14.50
N PRO A 167 -8.00 -11.09 -13.37
CA PRO A 167 -7.83 -9.70 -12.96
C PRO A 167 -6.35 -9.32 -12.78
N LEU A 168 -6.03 -8.04 -13.05
CA LEU A 168 -4.67 -7.49 -13.17
C LEU A 168 -3.83 -7.57 -11.87
N VAL A 169 -4.48 -7.71 -10.72
CA VAL A 169 -3.84 -7.82 -9.39
C VAL A 169 -4.44 -9.00 -8.63
N GLU A 170 -4.19 -10.22 -9.09
CA GLU A 170 -4.62 -11.43 -8.36
C GLU A 170 -3.49 -12.02 -7.51
N SER A 171 -2.22 -11.79 -7.89
CA SER A 171 -1.13 -12.47 -7.19
C SER A 171 -0.83 -11.85 -5.83
N LYS A 172 -0.68 -12.74 -4.83
CA LYS A 172 -0.28 -12.40 -3.46
C LYS A 172 1.01 -11.59 -3.42
N SER A 173 1.93 -11.83 -4.36
CA SER A 173 3.20 -11.10 -4.47
C SER A 173 3.00 -9.66 -4.94
N GLN A 174 2.13 -9.43 -5.93
CA GLN A 174 1.82 -8.10 -6.47
C GLN A 174 1.13 -7.22 -5.43
N VAL A 175 0.14 -7.77 -4.73
CA VAL A 175 -0.56 -7.08 -3.64
C VAL A 175 0.43 -6.67 -2.55
N LEU A 176 1.34 -7.57 -2.15
CA LEU A 176 2.34 -7.27 -1.12
C LEU A 176 3.29 -6.15 -1.55
N VAL A 177 3.77 -6.16 -2.79
CA VAL A 177 4.63 -5.08 -3.31
C VAL A 177 3.91 -3.74 -3.31
N ILE A 178 2.69 -3.70 -3.83
CA ILE A 178 1.87 -2.49 -3.86
C ILE A 178 1.63 -1.97 -2.42
N LEU A 179 1.37 -2.88 -1.49
CA LEU A 179 1.15 -2.57 -0.08
C LEU A 179 2.41 -1.99 0.58
N VAL A 180 3.59 -2.59 0.34
CA VAL A 180 4.87 -2.10 0.89
C VAL A 180 5.17 -0.70 0.35
N ILE A 181 5.03 -0.49 -0.96
CA ILE A 181 5.29 0.81 -1.59
C ILE A 181 4.31 1.86 -1.05
N THR A 182 3.03 1.52 -0.92
CA THR A 182 2.01 2.43 -0.38
C THR A 182 2.28 2.78 1.08
N CYS A 183 2.73 1.82 1.88
CA CYS A 183 3.13 2.06 3.26
C CYS A 183 4.33 3.03 3.34
N THR A 184 5.35 2.82 2.49
CA THR A 184 6.50 3.73 2.44
C THR A 184 6.09 5.13 1.98
N MET A 185 5.22 5.22 0.97
CA MET A 185 4.72 6.49 0.42
C MET A 185 3.92 7.27 1.47
N GLY A 186 2.90 6.65 2.07
CA GLY A 186 2.06 7.29 3.08
C GLY A 186 2.80 7.63 4.38
N GLY A 187 3.78 6.80 4.75
CA GLY A 187 4.66 7.06 5.89
C GLY A 187 5.52 8.30 5.65
N ILE A 188 6.16 8.42 4.49
CA ILE A 188 6.98 9.60 4.15
C ILE A 188 6.11 10.86 4.12
N PHE A 189 4.94 10.81 3.48
CA PHE A 189 4.04 11.97 3.36
C PHE A 189 3.50 12.42 4.72
N GLY A 190 2.97 11.51 5.52
CA GLY A 190 2.45 11.85 6.84
C GLY A 190 3.54 12.30 7.82
N PHE A 191 4.76 11.76 7.71
CA PHE A 191 5.89 12.20 8.52
C PHE A 191 6.36 13.61 8.16
N MET A 192 6.51 13.91 6.86
CA MET A 192 6.89 15.24 6.38
C MET A 192 5.86 16.29 6.80
N PHE A 193 4.57 15.98 6.61
CA PHE A 193 3.47 16.86 7.00
C PHE A 193 3.43 17.11 8.51
N GLY A 194 3.55 16.05 9.32
CA GLY A 194 3.58 16.15 10.77
C GLY A 194 4.74 16.98 11.29
N PHE A 195 5.90 16.90 10.63
CA PHE A 195 7.11 17.65 11.00
C PHE A 195 6.99 19.15 10.74
N MET A 196 6.23 19.56 9.71
CA MET A 196 6.11 20.96 9.30
C MET A 196 5.30 21.83 10.28
N ASN A 197 4.65 21.23 11.28
CA ASN A 197 3.94 21.91 12.36
C ASN A 197 2.97 23.03 11.89
N VAL A 198 2.30 22.79 10.76
CA VAL A 198 1.52 23.78 9.98
C VAL A 198 0.45 24.53 10.78
N GLU A 199 -0.10 23.91 11.82
CA GLU A 199 -1.17 24.50 12.64
C GLU A 199 -0.72 25.65 13.56
N ASP A 200 0.58 25.79 13.82
CA ASP A 200 1.12 26.84 14.71
C ASP A 200 1.61 28.08 13.95
N GLU A 201 1.60 28.06 12.60
CA GLU A 201 1.99 29.20 11.76
C GLU A 201 0.79 30.08 11.37
N ALA A 202 1.00 31.39 11.25
CA ALA A 202 -0.03 32.31 10.76
C ALA A 202 -0.49 31.93 9.34
N GLU A 203 -1.79 32.06 9.03
CA GLU A 203 -2.44 31.58 7.78
C GLU A 203 -1.69 31.91 6.47
N TYR A 204 -0.96 33.04 6.42
CA TYR A 204 -0.17 33.41 5.25
C TYR A 204 1.09 32.55 5.05
N HIS A 205 1.75 32.14 6.14
CA HIS A 205 2.90 31.24 6.09
C HIS A 205 2.49 29.80 5.75
N ILE A 206 1.27 29.41 6.14
CA ILE A 206 0.69 28.10 5.82
C ILE A 206 0.69 27.85 4.31
N LYS A 207 0.15 28.78 3.50
CA LYS A 207 0.07 28.59 2.04
C LYS A 207 1.45 28.43 1.39
N LEU A 208 2.44 29.19 1.86
CA LEU A 208 3.80 29.12 1.31
C LEU A 208 4.52 27.83 1.73
N ALA A 209 4.33 27.39 2.98
CA ALA A 209 4.85 26.12 3.48
C ALA A 209 4.23 24.93 2.72
N LEU A 210 2.93 25.00 2.44
CA LEU A 210 2.18 23.98 1.69
C LEU A 210 2.63 23.85 0.24
N VAL A 211 2.83 24.96 -0.48
CA VAL A 211 3.37 24.92 -1.86
C VAL A 211 4.78 24.35 -1.87
N LYS A 212 5.59 24.65 -0.86
CA LYS A 212 6.93 24.10 -0.71
C LYS A 212 6.91 22.59 -0.43
N GLU A 213 5.99 22.12 0.41
CA GLU A 213 5.82 20.69 0.69
C GLU A 213 5.30 19.93 -0.52
N GLU A 214 4.34 20.50 -1.25
CA GLU A 214 3.82 19.93 -2.49
C GLU A 214 4.96 19.69 -3.49
N ALA A 215 5.90 20.64 -3.61
CA ALA A 215 7.07 20.52 -4.47
C ALA A 215 8.02 19.35 -4.09
N TYR A 216 8.02 18.90 -2.83
CA TYR A 216 8.83 17.75 -2.39
C TYR A 216 8.08 16.42 -2.45
N THR A 217 6.76 16.41 -2.33
CA THR A 217 5.95 15.19 -2.29
C THR A 217 5.69 14.59 -3.68
N TRP A 218 5.49 15.42 -4.72
CA TRP A 218 5.28 14.92 -6.09
C TRP A 218 6.45 14.09 -6.68
N PRO A 219 7.75 14.42 -6.52
CA PRO A 219 8.83 13.59 -7.04
C PRO A 219 8.93 12.26 -6.29
N VAL A 220 8.67 12.25 -4.98
CA VAL A 220 8.64 11.03 -4.17
C VAL A 220 7.51 10.11 -4.66
N GLY A 221 6.32 10.66 -4.90
CA GLY A 221 5.21 9.94 -5.50
C GLY A 221 5.54 9.37 -6.87
N ALA A 222 6.19 10.16 -7.74
CA ALA A 222 6.59 9.72 -9.07
C ALA A 222 7.60 8.56 -9.02
N ILE A 223 8.63 8.64 -8.17
CA ILE A 223 9.66 7.60 -8.03
C ILE A 223 9.04 6.31 -7.48
N LEU A 224 8.30 6.40 -6.38
CA LEU A 224 7.67 5.23 -5.75
C LEU A 224 6.60 4.61 -6.67
N GLY A 225 5.84 5.43 -7.38
CA GLY A 225 4.87 4.97 -8.38
C GLY A 225 5.53 4.26 -9.56
N THR A 226 6.66 4.80 -10.06
CA THR A 226 7.44 4.16 -11.13
C THR A 226 7.98 2.80 -10.68
N LEU A 227 8.51 2.72 -9.46
CA LEU A 227 8.95 1.45 -8.86
C LEU A 227 7.80 0.46 -8.74
N ALA A 228 6.61 0.91 -8.29
CA ALA A 228 5.43 0.06 -8.22
C ALA A 228 5.04 -0.49 -9.60
N GLY A 229 5.03 0.36 -10.63
CA GLY A 229 4.75 -0.05 -12.00
C GLY A 229 5.76 -1.06 -12.54
N PHE A 230 7.05 -0.84 -12.26
CA PHE A 230 8.13 -1.75 -12.65
C PHE A 230 7.98 -3.12 -11.97
N PHE A 231 7.90 -3.15 -10.63
CA PHE A 231 7.82 -4.39 -9.88
C PHE A 231 6.52 -5.16 -10.17
N ASN A 232 5.40 -4.46 -10.34
CA ASN A 232 4.14 -5.10 -10.69
C ASN A 232 4.23 -5.80 -12.06
N ASN A 233 4.83 -5.15 -13.06
CA ASN A 233 4.99 -5.76 -14.38
C ASN A 233 6.05 -6.88 -14.38
N TYR A 234 7.11 -6.75 -13.60
CA TYR A 234 8.11 -7.82 -13.39
C TYR A 234 7.47 -9.07 -12.82
N LEU A 235 6.70 -8.94 -11.72
CA LEU A 235 6.01 -10.06 -11.09
C LEU A 235 4.99 -10.71 -12.03
N ARG A 236 4.25 -9.89 -12.79
CA ARG A 236 3.29 -10.39 -13.78
C ARG A 236 3.95 -11.30 -14.82
N GLN A 237 5.13 -10.91 -15.30
CA GLN A 237 5.87 -11.68 -16.30
C GLN A 237 6.56 -12.90 -15.71
N GLN A 238 7.03 -12.79 -14.46
CA GLN A 238 7.58 -13.93 -13.73
C GLN A 238 6.53 -15.04 -13.58
N GLU A 239 5.28 -14.70 -13.30
CA GLU A 239 4.17 -15.66 -13.22
C GLU A 239 3.84 -16.29 -14.56
N PHE A 240 3.76 -15.49 -15.63
CA PHE A 240 3.56 -16.02 -16.98
C PHE A 240 4.65 -17.01 -17.38
N TRP A 241 5.91 -16.70 -17.03
CA TRP A 241 7.05 -17.57 -17.33
C TRP A 241 7.04 -18.86 -16.52
N ARG A 242 6.70 -18.80 -15.23
CA ARG A 242 6.49 -20.01 -14.41
C ARG A 242 5.39 -20.88 -14.99
N PHE A 243 4.24 -20.31 -15.34
CA PHE A 243 3.14 -21.05 -15.94
C PHE A 243 3.53 -21.73 -17.27
N ASN A 244 4.19 -21.01 -18.17
CA ASN A 244 4.60 -21.56 -19.46
C ASN A 244 5.65 -22.68 -19.30
N ARG A 245 6.54 -22.54 -18.32
CA ARG A 245 7.55 -23.57 -18.00
C ARG A 245 6.90 -24.82 -17.41
N ASP A 246 6.02 -24.66 -16.42
CA ASP A 246 5.37 -25.80 -15.74
C ASP A 246 4.46 -26.57 -16.72
N ASN A 247 3.84 -25.87 -17.68
CA ASN A 247 3.14 -26.53 -18.80
C ASN A 247 4.07 -27.25 -19.76
N ALA A 248 5.27 -26.72 -20.04
CA ALA A 248 6.23 -27.38 -20.94
C ALA A 248 6.71 -28.74 -20.39
N TYR A 249 6.80 -28.89 -19.07
CA TYR A 249 7.15 -30.18 -18.43
C TYR A 249 5.99 -31.18 -18.37
N ASN A 250 4.73 -30.73 -18.53
CA ASN A 250 3.55 -31.60 -18.51
C ASN A 250 3.21 -32.22 -19.88
N VAL A 251 3.99 -31.95 -20.94
CA VAL A 251 3.80 -32.52 -22.29
C VAL A 251 4.69 -33.76 -22.53
N GLU A 252 5.60 -34.08 -21.60
CA GLU A 252 6.44 -35.28 -21.66
C GLU A 252 5.84 -36.43 -20.83
N ILE A 253 4.65 -36.92 -21.20
CA ILE A 253 4.12 -38.24 -20.76
C ILE A 253 3.42 -38.92 -21.94
#